data_AF-A0A3R7IDM0-F1
#
_entry.id   AF-A0A3R7IDM0-F1
#
_cell.length_a   1.000
_cell.length_b   1.000
_cell.length_c   1.000
_cell.angle_alpha   90.00
_cell.angle_beta   90.00
_cell.angle_gamma   90.00
#
_symmetry.space_group_name_H-M   'P 1'
#
loop_
_entity.id
_entity.type
_entity.pdbx_description
1 polymer ?
#
loop_
_entity_poly.entity_id
_entity_poly.type
_entity_poly.pdbx_seq_one_letter_code
_entity_poly.pdbx_strand_id
1 'polypeptide(L)'
;MTQEISLEEYKRAYREMRKEEEKSGFLVHLIVYILVNTMLIAVNLLYSPEVIWFFYPLIGWGIGISMHYLFAVRFLEKTLKEREAKAEYLAREMKR
;
A
#
# COMPACT_ATOMS: atom_id res chain seq x y z
N MET A 1 35.40 1.62 7.18
CA MET A 1 35.31 0.16 7.01
C MET A 1 33.87 -0.17 6.68
N THR A 2 33.55 -0.42 5.42
CA THR A 2 32.29 -1.02 5.03
C THR A 2 32.27 -2.42 5.64
N GLN A 3 31.42 -2.64 6.64
CA GLN A 3 31.17 -4.00 7.10
C GLN A 3 30.49 -4.74 5.94
N GLU A 4 31.06 -5.87 5.52
CA GLU A 4 30.39 -6.75 4.56
C GLU A 4 29.10 -7.27 5.22
N ILE A 5 27.97 -6.75 4.79
CA ILE A 5 26.64 -7.23 5.17
C ILE A 5 26.35 -8.53 4.43
N SER A 6 25.86 -9.54 5.16
CA SER A 6 25.46 -10.79 4.52
C SER A 6 24.24 -10.56 3.61
N LEU A 7 24.09 -11.37 2.56
CA LEU A 7 22.95 -11.28 1.64
C LEU A 7 21.60 -11.40 2.38
N GLU A 8 21.53 -12.22 3.41
CA GLU A 8 20.31 -12.42 4.19
C GLU A 8 19.96 -11.21 5.06
N GLU A 9 20.96 -10.56 5.66
CA GLU A 9 20.77 -9.29 6.38
C GLU A 9 20.29 -8.19 5.43
N TYR A 10 20.90 -8.09 4.24
CA TYR A 10 20.46 -7.16 3.21
C TYR A 10 19.01 -7.40 2.79
N LYS A 11 18.62 -8.64 2.47
CA LYS A 11 17.22 -8.98 2.11
C LYS A 11 16.25 -8.66 3.24
N ARG A 12 16.63 -8.90 4.49
CA ARG A 12 15.80 -8.56 5.65
C ARG A 12 15.59 -7.04 5.76
N ALA A 13 16.67 -6.27 5.71
CA ALA A 13 16.59 -4.80 5.77
C ALA A 13 15.76 -4.23 4.61
N TYR A 14 15.97 -4.75 3.39
CA TYR A 14 15.21 -4.36 2.21
C TYR A 14 13.70 -4.66 2.37
N ARG A 15 13.33 -5.83 2.89
CA ARG A 15 11.93 -6.19 3.14
C ARG A 15 11.26 -5.27 4.16
N GLU A 16 11.95 -4.91 5.23
CA GLU A 16 11.42 -3.97 6.23
C GLU A 16 11.25 -2.57 5.64
N MET A 17 12.25 -2.05 4.92
CA MET A 17 12.17 -0.76 4.23
C MET A 17 10.97 -0.71 3.26
N ARG A 18 10.80 -1.75 2.43
CA ARG A 18 9.65 -1.86 1.51
C ARG A 18 8.31 -1.89 2.26
N LYS A 19 8.23 -2.58 3.41
CA LYS A 19 7.02 -2.58 4.25
C LYS A 19 6.69 -1.18 4.77
N GLU A 20 7.69 -0.41 5.18
CA GLU A 20 7.50 0.96 5.67
C GLU A 20 7.07 1.92 4.56
N GLU A 21 7.64 1.80 3.37
CA GLU A 21 7.25 2.59 2.19
C GLU A 21 5.78 2.36 1.81
N GLU A 22 5.34 1.10 1.71
CA GLU A 22 3.96 0.77 1.35
C GLU A 22 2.96 1.22 2.43
N LYS A 23 3.32 1.10 3.73
CA LYS A 23 2.51 1.63 4.84
C LYS A 23 2.37 3.14 4.76
N SER A 24 3.46 3.85 4.47
CA SER A 24 3.46 5.30 4.34
C SER A 24 2.62 5.76 3.14
N GLY A 25 2.77 5.10 2.00
CA GLY A 25 1.94 5.35 0.81
C GLY A 25 0.46 5.11 1.09
N PHE A 26 0.11 4.02 1.77
CA PHE A 26 -1.26 3.75 2.19
C PHE A 26 -1.82 4.83 3.13
N LEU A 27 -1.02 5.31 4.08
CA LEU A 27 -1.44 6.34 5.03
C LEU A 27 -1.85 7.63 4.31
N VAL A 28 -1.11 8.04 3.28
CA VAL A 28 -1.45 9.21 2.46
C VAL A 28 -2.83 9.04 1.82
N HIS A 29 -3.09 7.88 1.21
CA HIS A 29 -4.39 7.59 0.60
C HIS A 29 -5.53 7.59 1.62
N LEU A 30 -5.28 7.04 2.81
CA LEU A 30 -6.25 7.02 3.90
C LEU A 30 -6.58 8.45 4.39
N ILE A 31 -5.57 9.31 4.54
CA ILE A 31 -5.76 10.71 4.94
C ILE A 31 -6.59 11.45 3.88
N VAL A 32 -6.22 11.33 2.59
CA VAL A 32 -6.97 11.95 1.49
C VAL A 32 -8.42 11.48 1.48
N TYR A 33 -8.65 10.19 1.67
CA TYR A 33 -10.00 9.63 1.72
C TYR A 33 -10.83 10.19 2.85
N ILE A 34 -10.27 10.28 4.06
CA ILE A 34 -10.97 10.86 5.21
C ILE A 34 -11.30 12.32 4.93
N LEU A 35 -10.32 13.13 4.51
CA LEU A 35 -10.51 14.56 4.28
C LEU A 35 -11.57 14.83 3.19
N VAL A 36 -11.46 14.13 2.06
CA VAL A 36 -12.41 14.30 0.94
C VAL A 36 -13.80 13.85 1.36
N ASN A 37 -13.96 12.70 2.01
CA ASN A 37 -15.29 12.24 2.42
C ASN A 37 -15.91 13.12 3.50
N THR A 38 -15.13 13.62 4.46
CA THR A 38 -15.62 14.60 5.43
C THR A 38 -16.12 15.87 4.74
N MET A 39 -15.39 16.38 3.75
CA MET A 39 -15.82 17.51 2.94
C MET A 39 -17.11 17.19 2.17
N LEU A 40 -17.21 16.03 1.51
CA LEU A 40 -18.40 15.63 0.75
C LEU A 40 -19.63 15.45 1.64
N ILE A 41 -19.45 14.88 2.85
CA ILE A 41 -20.51 14.79 3.87
C ILE A 41 -21.00 16.19 4.23
N ALA A 42 -20.08 17.11 4.54
CA ALA A 42 -20.45 18.49 4.88
C ALA A 42 -21.20 19.18 3.72
N VAL A 43 -20.70 19.06 2.48
CA VAL A 43 -21.36 19.62 1.30
C VAL A 43 -22.76 19.03 1.12
N ASN A 44 -22.90 17.72 1.24
CA ASN A 44 -24.20 17.09 1.07
C ASN A 44 -25.22 17.59 2.09
N LEU A 45 -24.84 17.62 3.38
CA LEU A 45 -25.75 18.02 4.45
C LEU A 45 -26.09 19.51 4.42
N LEU A 46 -25.18 20.37 3.95
CA LEU A 46 -25.42 21.82 3.86
C LEU A 46 -26.24 22.23 2.64
N TYR A 47 -25.99 21.62 1.47
CA TYR A 47 -26.57 22.08 0.21
C TYR A 47 -27.69 21.19 -0.33
N SER A 48 -27.77 19.93 0.09
CA SER A 48 -28.78 18.98 -0.42
C SER A 48 -29.17 17.95 0.64
N PRO A 49 -29.68 18.37 1.81
CA PRO A 49 -29.99 17.46 2.91
C PRO A 49 -31.11 16.45 2.57
N GLU A 50 -31.99 16.80 1.62
CA GLU A 50 -33.08 15.95 1.12
C GLU A 50 -32.57 14.70 0.36
N VAL A 51 -31.32 14.73 -0.15
CA VAL A 51 -30.75 13.65 -0.96
C VAL A 51 -29.38 13.28 -0.43
N ILE A 52 -29.27 12.14 0.24
CA ILE A 52 -28.00 11.68 0.84
C ILE A 52 -27.11 10.95 -0.19
N TRP A 53 -26.41 11.71 -1.03
CA TRP A 53 -25.53 11.18 -2.07
C TRP A 53 -24.09 10.88 -1.61
N PHE A 54 -23.64 11.38 -0.44
CA PHE A 54 -22.25 11.16 0.01
C PHE A 54 -21.92 9.67 0.24
N PHE A 55 -22.93 8.80 0.43
CA PHE A 55 -22.72 7.36 0.59
C PHE A 55 -22.08 6.70 -0.63
N TYR A 56 -22.38 7.17 -1.84
CA TYR A 56 -21.84 6.59 -3.07
C TYR A 56 -20.31 6.74 -3.17
N PRO A 57 -19.71 7.95 -3.07
CA PRO A 57 -18.25 8.08 -3.06
C PRO A 57 -17.62 7.43 -1.83
N LEU A 58 -18.26 7.50 -0.65
CA LEU A 58 -17.76 6.87 0.57
C LEU A 58 -17.58 5.35 0.39
N ILE A 59 -18.63 4.65 -0.01
CA ILE A 59 -18.57 3.19 -0.19
C ILE A 59 -17.71 2.83 -1.40
N GLY A 60 -17.89 3.51 -2.53
CA GLY A 60 -17.15 3.23 -3.77
C GLY A 60 -15.64 3.34 -3.59
N TRP A 61 -15.16 4.44 -3.01
CA TRP A 61 -13.74 4.62 -2.75
C TRP A 61 -13.25 3.79 -1.56
N GLY A 62 -14.10 3.56 -0.55
CA GLY A 62 -13.78 2.74 0.61
C GLY A 62 -13.40 1.30 0.23
N ILE A 63 -14.07 0.74 -0.79
CA ILE A 63 -13.72 -0.58 -1.35
C ILE A 63 -12.33 -0.54 -1.98
N GLY A 64 -12.03 0.49 -2.79
CA GLY A 64 -10.73 0.68 -3.42
C GLY A 64 -9.57 0.72 -2.42
N ILE A 65 -9.73 1.50 -1.35
CA ILE A 65 -8.71 1.63 -0.30
C ILE A 65 -8.56 0.34 0.50
N SER A 66 -9.66 -0.35 0.79
CA SER A 66 -9.62 -1.64 1.49
C SER A 66 -8.85 -2.68 0.67
N MET A 67 -9.09 -2.75 -0.64
CA MET A 67 -8.31 -3.60 -1.53
C MET A 67 -6.84 -3.19 -1.55
N HIS A 68 -6.55 -1.88 -1.61
CA HIS A 68 -5.19 -1.40 -1.63
C HIS A 68 -4.42 -1.81 -0.37
N TYR A 69 -5.04 -1.72 0.81
CA TYR A 69 -4.48 -2.21 2.07
C TYR A 69 -4.18 -3.71 2.03
N LEU A 70 -5.15 -4.51 1.59
CA LEU A 70 -4.99 -5.97 1.53
C LEU A 70 -3.84 -6.37 0.60
N PHE A 71 -3.79 -5.82 -0.61
CA PHE A 71 -2.78 -6.19 -1.59
C PHE A 71 -1.42 -5.55 -1.37
N ALA A 72 -1.36 -4.25 -1.09
CA ALA A 72 -0.10 -3.53 -0.97
C ALA A 72 0.57 -3.69 0.40
N VAL A 73 -0.21 -3.89 1.48
CA VAL A 73 0.35 -3.99 2.84
C VAL A 73 0.35 -5.44 3.33
N ARG A 74 -0.79 -6.15 3.24
CA ARG A 74 -0.92 -7.50 3.82
C ARG A 74 -0.26 -8.59 2.96
N PHE A 75 -0.31 -8.49 1.63
CA PHE A 75 0.31 -9.48 0.73
C PHE A 75 1.75 -9.14 0.32
N LEU A 76 2.28 -8.00 0.77
CA LEU A 76 3.60 -7.53 0.38
C LEU A 76 4.72 -8.53 0.65
N GLU A 77 4.74 -9.15 1.83
CA GLU A 77 5.82 -10.08 2.19
C GLU A 77 5.86 -11.29 1.25
N LYS A 78 4.69 -11.82 0.88
CA LYS A 78 4.59 -12.92 -0.08
C LYS A 78 5.12 -12.49 -1.44
N THR A 79 4.70 -11.33 -1.94
CA THR A 79 5.16 -10.79 -3.22
C THR A 79 6.66 -10.49 -3.23
N LEU A 80 7.22 -9.98 -2.13
CA LEU A 80 8.66 -9.74 -2.01
C LEU A 80 9.45 -11.05 -2.05
N LYS A 81 9.01 -12.08 -1.31
CA LYS A 81 9.63 -13.42 -1.34
C LYS A 81 9.59 -14.04 -2.74
N GLU A 82 8.47 -13.94 -3.45
CA GLU A 82 8.34 -14.43 -4.83
C GLU A 82 9.29 -13.70 -5.79
N ARG A 83 9.43 -12.38 -5.64
CA ARG A 83 10.36 -11.57 -6.44
C ARG A 83 11.83 -11.90 -6.14
N GLU A 84 12.17 -12.09 -4.87
CA GLU A 84 13.51 -12.51 -4.43
C GLU A 84 13.88 -13.87 -5.04
N ALA A 85 12.98 -14.86 -4.95
CA ALA A 85 13.19 -16.19 -5.52
C ALA A 85 13.39 -16.15 -7.05
N LYS A 86 12.59 -15.33 -7.75
CA LYS A 86 12.74 -15.13 -9.19
C LYS A 86 14.07 -14.46 -9.55
N ALA A 87 14.49 -13.46 -8.78
CA ALA A 87 15.77 -12.78 -8.98
C ALA A 87 16.95 -13.73 -8.77
N GLU A 88 16.90 -14.59 -7.75
CA GLU A 88 17.93 -15.61 -7.53
C GLU A 88 18.01 -16.63 -8.65
N TYR A 89 16.86 -17.10 -9.16
CA TYR A 89 16.80 -18.02 -10.30
C TYR A 89 17.48 -17.41 -11.53
N LEU A 90 17.11 -16.18 -11.90
CA LEU A 90 17.68 -15.48 -13.04
C LEU A 90 19.19 -15.21 -12.87
N ALA A 91 19.62 -14.86 -11.65
CA ALA A 91 21.03 -14.64 -11.36
C ALA A 91 21.87 -15.92 -11.47
N ARG A 92 21.30 -17.09 -11.17
CA ARG A 92 21.95 -18.39 -11.38
C ARG A 92 22.01 -18.76 -12.85
N GLU A 93 20.95 -18.49 -13.60
CA GLU A 93 20.88 -18.75 -15.03
C GLU A 93 21.90 -17.91 -15.81
N MET A 94 22.03 -16.61 -15.50
CA MET A 94 23.01 -15.72 -16.15
C MET A 94 24.47 -16.08 -15.86
N LYS A 95 24.75 -16.82 -14.78
CA LYS A 95 26.11 -17.28 -14.43
C LYS A 95 26.48 -18.61 -15.09
N ARG A 96 25.51 -19.29 -15.71
CA ARG A 96 25.70 -20.56 -16.42
C ARG A 96 26.11 -20.31 -17.86
#